data_AF-A0A0F4KRU3-F1
#
_entry.id   AF-A0A0F4KRU3-F1
#
_cell.length_a   1.000
_cell.length_b   1.000
_cell.length_c   1.000
_cell.angle_alpha   90.00
_cell.angle_beta   90.00
_cell.angle_gamma   90.00
#
_symmetry.space_group_name_H-M   'P 1'
#
loop_
_entity.id
_entity.type
_entity.pdbx_description
1 polymer ?
#
loop_
_entity_poly.entity_id
_entity_poly.type
_entity_poly.pdbx_seq_one_letter_code
_entity_poly.pdbx_strand_id
1 'polypeptide(L)'
;MKLALVPTGAFTRDLNRMARRHVPLEPVEEVLDLVAENSEASLHTLKAHHRMHSCKVMAAVHECHVDNAGDLLLVWNREGGAAYMLRLGSHDQVLGRRGGY
;
A
#
# COMPACT_ATOMS: atom_id res chain seq x y z
N MET A 1 15.89 -4.00 9.41
CA MET A 1 15.48 -5.43 9.42
C MET A 1 14.46 -5.60 8.32
N LYS A 2 14.74 -6.46 7.32
CA LYS A 2 13.81 -6.69 6.23
C LYS A 2 12.53 -7.36 6.73
N LEU A 3 11.38 -6.89 6.24
CA LEU A 3 10.09 -7.48 6.51
C LEU A 3 9.75 -8.50 5.43
N ALA A 4 9.16 -9.63 5.81
CA ALA A 4 8.58 -10.55 4.85
C ALA A 4 7.28 -9.97 4.31
N LEU A 5 7.17 -9.79 2.98
CA LEU A 5 5.93 -9.37 2.34
C LEU A 5 4.98 -10.56 2.22
N VAL A 6 3.80 -10.45 2.83
CA VAL A 6 2.77 -11.49 2.79
C VAL A 6 1.54 -10.96 2.04
N PRO A 7 1.39 -11.27 0.74
CA PRO A 7 0.22 -10.84 -0.03
C PRO A 7 -1.01 -11.63 0.40
N THR A 8 -2.09 -10.92 0.74
CA THR A 8 -3.38 -11.58 0.95
C THR A 8 -4.05 -11.96 -0.38
N GLY A 9 -5.03 -12.87 -0.32
CA GLY A 9 -5.83 -13.21 -1.49
C GLY A 9 -6.60 -12.02 -2.08
N ALA A 10 -6.93 -11.01 -1.26
CA ALA A 10 -7.58 -9.79 -1.74
C ALA A 10 -6.58 -8.93 -2.54
N PHE A 11 -5.40 -8.68 -1.99
CA PHE A 11 -4.31 -7.98 -2.67
C PHE A 11 -3.92 -8.63 -4.01
N THR A 12 -3.83 -9.96 -4.05
CA THR A 12 -3.51 -10.68 -5.30
C THR A 12 -4.59 -10.49 -6.37
N ARG A 13 -5.88 -10.49 -5.97
CA ARG A 13 -6.98 -10.21 -6.90
C ARG A 13 -6.95 -8.77 -7.40
N ASP A 14 -6.58 -7.84 -6.54
CA ASP A 14 -6.45 -6.43 -6.85
C ASP A 14 -5.30 -6.18 -7.84
N LEU A 15 -4.12 -6.76 -7.61
CA LEU A 15 -2.99 -6.75 -8.55
C LEU A 15 -3.40 -7.29 -9.92
N ASN A 16 -4.02 -8.48 -9.96
CA ASN A 16 -4.50 -9.08 -11.21
C ASN A 16 -5.55 -8.22 -11.92
N ARG A 17 -6.34 -7.44 -11.17
CA ARG A 17 -7.31 -6.49 -11.75
C ARG A 17 -6.59 -5.28 -12.35
N MET A 18 -5.54 -4.77 -11.70
CA MET A 18 -4.75 -3.65 -12.18
C MET A 18 -3.94 -3.99 -13.42
N ALA A 19 -3.29 -5.16 -13.42
CA ALA A 19 -2.60 -5.70 -14.58
C ALA A 19 -3.55 -5.77 -15.79
N ARG A 20 -4.78 -6.27 -15.60
CA ARG A 20 -5.82 -6.29 -16.64
C ARG A 20 -6.27 -4.92 -17.11
N ARG A 21 -6.16 -3.89 -16.27
CA ARG A 21 -6.51 -2.50 -16.59
C ARG A 21 -5.35 -1.69 -17.14
N HIS A 22 -4.17 -2.31 -17.34
CA HIS A 22 -2.94 -1.65 -17.77
C HIS A 22 -2.55 -0.47 -16.86
N VAL A 23 -2.85 -0.60 -15.57
CA VAL A 23 -2.37 0.36 -14.58
C VAL A 23 -0.88 0.09 -14.37
N PRO A 24 0.00 1.12 -14.42
CA PRO A 24 1.42 0.93 -14.19
C PRO A 24 1.64 0.39 -12.76
N LEU A 25 2.27 -0.78 -12.68
CA LEU A 25 2.59 -1.45 -11.41
C LEU A 25 3.98 -1.09 -10.89
N GLU A 26 4.83 -0.48 -11.71
CA GLU A 26 6.19 -0.06 -11.34
C GLU A 26 6.21 0.78 -10.05
N PRO A 27 5.30 1.75 -9.85
CA PRO A 27 5.27 2.54 -8.61
C PRO A 27 4.83 1.71 -7.39
N VAL A 28 4.05 0.64 -7.60
CA VAL A 28 3.63 -0.28 -6.53
C VAL A 28 4.81 -1.14 -6.10
N GLU A 29 5.57 -1.67 -7.06
CA GLU A 29 6.77 -2.47 -6.80
C GLU A 29 7.80 -1.68 -6.00
N GLU A 30 8.02 -0.41 -6.35
CA GLU A 30 8.92 0.48 -5.59
C GLU A 30 8.47 0.65 -4.13
N VAL A 31 7.17 0.87 -3.90
CA VAL A 31 6.61 0.97 -2.54
C VAL A 31 6.73 -0.36 -1.79
N LEU A 32 6.50 -1.50 -2.45
CA LEU A 32 6.68 -2.82 -1.85
C LEU A 32 8.13 -3.06 -1.43
N ASP A 33 9.09 -2.67 -2.26
CA ASP A 33 10.52 -2.77 -1.96
C ASP A 33 10.90 -1.89 -0.76
N LEU A 34 10.38 -0.66 -0.69
CA LEU A 34 10.57 0.23 0.47
C LEU A 34 9.98 -0.36 1.75
N VAL A 35 8.79 -0.98 1.68
CA VAL A 35 8.15 -1.66 2.82
C VAL A 35 8.91 -2.92 3.22
N ALA A 36 9.44 -3.68 2.27
CA ALA A 36 10.27 -4.85 2.53
C ALA A 36 11.60 -4.47 3.18
N GLU A 37 12.22 -3.37 2.73
CA GLU A 37 13.47 -2.87 3.28
C GLU A 37 13.29 -2.40 4.73
N ASN A 38 12.16 -1.73 5.04
CA ASN A 38 11.77 -1.28 6.37
C ASN A 38 12.93 -0.58 7.13
N SER A 39 13.75 0.15 6.38
CA SER A 39 14.79 1.01 6.93
C SER A 39 14.21 2.36 7.31
N GLU A 40 14.87 3.09 8.20
CA GLU A 40 14.44 4.44 8.59
C GLU A 40 14.43 5.39 7.38
N ALA A 41 15.37 5.21 6.44
CA ALA A 41 15.39 5.91 5.16
C ALA A 41 14.18 5.54 4.28
N SER A 42 13.82 4.26 4.18
CA SER A 42 12.66 3.80 3.40
C SER A 42 11.35 4.36 3.96
N LEU A 43 11.20 4.37 5.29
CA LEU A 43 10.06 4.97 5.96
C LEU A 43 10.01 6.49 5.78
N HIS A 44 11.17 7.14 5.72
CA HIS A 44 11.26 8.57 5.42
C HIS A 44 10.81 8.86 3.99
N THR A 45 11.27 8.07 3.01
CA THR A 45 10.81 8.17 1.61
C THR A 45 9.32 7.91 1.49
N LEU A 46 8.78 6.88 2.16
CA LEU A 46 7.34 6.61 2.17
C LEU A 46 6.54 7.80 2.74
N LYS A 47 7.00 8.43 3.82
CA LYS A 47 6.35 9.61 4.40
C LYS A 47 6.48 10.87 3.54
N ALA A 48 7.68 11.14 3.03
CA ALA A 48 7.99 12.37 2.32
C ALA A 48 7.48 12.35 0.86
N HIS A 49 7.63 11.23 0.17
CA HIS A 49 7.33 11.08 -1.25
C HIS A 49 5.95 10.45 -1.51
N HIS A 50 5.52 9.50 -0.68
CA HIS A 50 4.29 8.75 -0.90
C HIS A 50 3.17 9.12 0.09
N ARG A 51 3.35 10.23 0.81
CA ARG A 51 2.41 10.73 1.83
C ARG A 51 1.89 9.61 2.74
N MET A 52 2.79 8.73 3.19
CA MET A 52 2.45 7.66 4.12
C MET A 52 1.85 8.27 5.39
N HIS A 53 0.57 8.04 5.62
CA HIS A 53 -0.14 8.50 6.80
C HIS A 53 -0.41 7.28 7.70
N SER A 54 -0.14 7.42 9.00
CA SER A 54 -0.59 6.41 9.97
C SER A 54 -2.11 6.50 10.08
N CYS A 55 -2.83 5.45 9.68
CA CYS A 55 -4.27 5.41 9.83
C CYS A 55 -4.59 5.46 11.33
N LYS A 56 -5.16 6.58 11.79
CA LYS A 56 -5.43 6.83 13.22
C LYS A 56 -6.46 5.86 13.82
N VAL A 57 -7.16 5.09 12.97
CA VAL A 57 -8.26 4.21 13.34
C VAL A 57 -7.79 2.76 13.63
N MET A 58 -6.61 2.35 13.16
CA MET A 58 -6.06 1.01 13.42
C MET A 58 -4.55 1.11 13.68
N ALA A 59 -4.13 0.87 14.93
CA ALA A 59 -2.76 1.10 15.41
C ALA A 59 -1.64 0.30 14.68
N ALA A 60 -1.99 -0.67 13.85
CA ALA A 60 -1.04 -1.50 13.09
C ALA A 60 -1.22 -1.43 11.55
N VAL A 61 -2.21 -0.65 11.07
CA VAL A 61 -2.49 -0.53 9.64
C VAL A 61 -1.85 0.74 9.08
N HIS A 62 -1.03 0.54 8.05
CA HIS A 62 -0.36 1.58 7.31
C HIS A 62 -1.03 1.75 5.95
N GLU A 63 -1.31 2.99 5.59
CA GLU A 63 -1.80 3.35 4.26
C GLU A 63 -0.84 4.34 3.61
N CYS A 64 -0.66 4.19 2.30
CA CYS A 64 0.24 5.02 1.52
C CYS A 64 -0.37 5.31 0.17
N HIS A 65 -0.25 6.57 -0.26
CA HIS A 65 -0.61 6.97 -1.60
C HIS A 65 0.59 6.73 -2.49
N VAL A 66 0.42 5.93 -3.54
CA VAL A 66 1.49 5.74 -4.51
C VAL A 66 1.52 6.98 -5.40
N ASP A 67 2.27 8.00 -4.97
CA ASP A 67 2.47 9.23 -5.73
C ASP A 67 3.04 8.91 -7.12
N ASN A 68 2.67 9.69 -8.13
CA ASN A 68 2.92 9.41 -9.56
C ASN A 68 2.04 8.34 -10.23
N ALA A 69 1.23 7.56 -9.49
CA ALA A 69 0.29 6.57 -10.05
C ALA A 69 -1.20 6.98 -9.98
N GLY A 70 -1.48 8.25 -9.66
CA GLY A 70 -2.84 8.79 -9.55
C GLY A 70 -3.51 8.48 -8.21
N ASP A 71 -4.77 8.02 -8.22
CA ASP A 71 -5.59 7.76 -7.02
C ASP A 71 -5.26 6.43 -6.33
N LEU A 72 -4.02 5.96 -6.41
CA LEU A 72 -3.63 4.60 -5.99
C LEU A 72 -3.29 4.56 -4.49
N LEU A 73 -4.01 3.71 -3.76
CA LEU A 73 -3.86 3.48 -2.32
C LEU A 73 -3.38 2.05 -2.06
N LEU A 74 -2.27 1.93 -1.33
CA LEU A 74 -1.78 0.66 -0.79
C LEU A 74 -2.07 0.62 0.71
N VAL A 75 -2.66 -0.48 1.18
CA VAL A 75 -2.95 -0.71 2.59
C VAL A 75 -2.29 -2.01 3.03
N TRP A 76 -1.47 -1.92 4.07
CA TRP A 76 -0.81 -3.08 4.67
C TRP A 76 -0.86 -3.03 6.18
N ASN A 77 -0.81 -4.20 6.80
CA ASN A 77 -0.68 -4.36 8.24
C ASN A 77 0.74 -4.83 8.55
N ARG A 78 1.38 -4.21 9.54
CA ARG A 78 2.68 -4.69 10.03
C ARG A 78 2.47 -5.47 11.32
N GLU A 79 2.87 -6.73 11.31
CA GLU A 79 2.80 -7.58 12.49
C GLU A 79 4.13 -8.32 12.68
N GLY A 80 4.82 -7.98 13.76
CA GLY A 80 6.15 -8.51 14.07
C GLY A 80 7.19 -8.22 12.97
N GLY A 81 7.65 -9.27 12.31
CA GLY A 81 8.63 -9.25 11.21
C GLY A 81 8.05 -9.39 9.81
N ALA A 82 6.73 -9.30 9.66
CA ALA A 82 6.05 -9.42 8.37
C ALA A 82 5.14 -8.21 8.08
N ALA A 83 5.02 -7.88 6.79
CA ALA A 83 4.11 -6.89 6.26
C ALA A 83 3.02 -7.60 5.44
N TYR A 84 1.80 -7.62 5.97
CA TYR A 84 0.64 -8.23 5.33
C TYR A 84 -0.02 -7.23 4.39
N MET A 85 0.06 -7.48 3.08
CA MET A 85 -0.56 -6.63 2.08
C MET A 85 -2.05 -6.93 2.00
N LEU A 86 -2.85 -5.99 2.48
CA LEU A 86 -4.29 -6.17 2.63
C LEU A 86 -5.02 -5.84 1.33
N ARG A 87 -4.83 -4.62 0.82
CA ARG A 87 -5.56 -4.10 -0.34
C ARG A 87 -4.66 -3.17 -1.16
N LEU A 88 -4.91 -3.16 -2.46
CA LEU A 88 -4.30 -2.26 -3.43
C LEU A 88 -5.40 -1.80 -4.38
N GLY A 89 -5.55 -0.52 -4.63
CA GLY A 89 -6.70 -0.06 -5.39
C GLY A 89 -6.72 1.43 -5.51
N SER A 90 -7.66 1.97 -6.27
CA SER A 90 -7.95 3.39 -6.12
C SER A 90 -8.59 3.68 -4.76
N HIS A 91 -8.60 4.92 -4.27
CA HIS A 91 -9.26 5.28 -3.02
C HIS A 91 -10.71 4.76 -2.99
N ASP A 92 -11.46 4.94 -4.09
CA ASP A 92 -12.82 4.41 -4.26
C ASP A 92 -12.94 2.88 -4.14
N GLN A 93 -11.90 2.13 -4.49
CA GLN A 93 -11.91 0.66 -4.49
C GLN A 93 -11.48 0.07 -3.14
N VAL A 94 -10.64 0.80 -2.41
CA VAL A 94 -10.07 0.36 -1.13
C VAL A 94 -10.92 0.86 0.04
N LEU A 95 -11.29 2.14 0.05
CA LEU A 95 -12.05 2.78 1.12
C LEU A 95 -13.55 2.94 0.79
N GLY A 96 -13.95 2.61 -0.45
CA GLY A 96 -15.30 2.88 -0.95
C GLY A 96 -15.46 4.32 -1.41
N ARG A 97 -16.39 4.58 -2.33
CA ARG A 97 -16.73 5.95 -2.75
C ARG A 97 -17.06 6.80 -1.51
N ARG A 98 -16.47 8.00 -1.40
CA ARG A 98 -17.06 9.08 -0.60
C ARG A 98 -18.39 9.48 -1.26
N GLY A 99 -19.44 8.72 -1.00
CA GLY A 99 -20.75 8.93 -1.59
C GLY A 99 -21.81 8.23 -0.76
N GLY A 100 -22.21 8.86 0.34
CA GLY A 100 -23.31 8.40 1.20
C GLY A 100 -23.04 8.65 2.68
N TYR A 101 -22.86 9.91 3.07
CA TYR A 101 -23.34 10.38 4.36
C TYR A 101 -24.67 11.10 4.10
#